data_AF-A0A355BF87-F1
#
_entry.id   AF-A0A355BF87-F1
#
_cell.length_a   1.000
_cell.length_b   1.000
_cell.length_c   1.000
_cell.angle_alpha   90.00
_cell.angle_beta   90.00
_cell.angle_gamma   90.00
#
_symmetry.space_group_name_H-M   'P 1'
#
loop_
_entity.id
_entity.type
_entity.pdbx_description
1 polymer ?
#
loop_
_entity_poly.entity_id
_entity_poly.type
_entity_poly.pdbx_seq_one_letter_code
_entity_poly.pdbx_strand_id
1 'polypeptide(L)'
;MIDPAQLAIEPDATAKVPELTSLAQYHILPDHGWGQAIANRLDWSYPHAALQGKHIKVSVSELKRRFEAFDEEAAPISWQRPPASRPTFMQQQVGLSQAELGSAIHLMLQHVDLAQAPTRDYLERLQADMVANSLLSSEAAARIDLDLIESFLQSEIGCRLRQADQVWRELPFSFRLAATELYGAECEGEHVFVQGIVDCVMREGDVAVLLDFKSDNVSLATVGKAAAGYRVQVDLYTRAINTLLQLPVKERYLYFLRLGQAVRM
;
A
#
# COMPACT_ATOMS: atom_id res chain seq x y z
N MET A 1 5.73 -51.20 -16.82
CA MET A 1 7.05 -51.42 -16.19
C MET A 1 8.02 -51.71 -17.31
N ILE A 2 9.00 -50.84 -17.54
CA ILE A 2 10.08 -51.10 -18.49
C ILE A 2 11.01 -52.11 -17.82
N ASP A 3 11.33 -53.19 -18.50
CA ASP A 3 12.23 -54.24 -18.02
C ASP A 3 13.64 -53.65 -17.85
N PRO A 4 14.21 -53.64 -16.62
CA PRO A 4 15.56 -53.13 -16.37
C PRO A 4 16.64 -53.85 -17.18
N ALA A 5 16.40 -55.08 -17.64
CA ALA A 5 17.33 -55.81 -18.50
C ALA A 5 17.43 -55.20 -19.92
N GLN A 6 16.41 -54.49 -20.39
CA GLN A 6 16.44 -53.75 -21.66
C GLN A 6 17.14 -52.38 -21.55
N LEU A 7 17.49 -51.95 -20.33
CA LEU A 7 18.29 -50.77 -20.03
C LEU A 7 19.76 -51.10 -19.76
N ALA A 8 20.17 -52.36 -19.93
CA ALA A 8 21.57 -52.75 -19.92
C ALA A 8 22.26 -52.12 -21.13
N ILE A 9 22.90 -50.98 -20.91
CA ILE A 9 23.85 -50.38 -21.85
C ILE A 9 24.94 -51.43 -22.06
N GLU A 10 25.03 -51.98 -23.27
CA GLU A 10 26.15 -52.87 -23.59
C GLU A 10 27.47 -52.13 -23.29
N PRO A 11 28.40 -52.76 -22.54
CA PRO A 11 29.65 -52.12 -22.13
C PRO A 11 30.60 -51.83 -23.30
N ASP A 12 30.23 -52.19 -24.54
CA ASP A 12 31.02 -52.01 -25.76
C ASP A 12 30.62 -50.77 -26.58
N ALA A 13 29.61 -50.01 -26.16
CA ALA A 13 29.21 -48.78 -26.88
C ALA A 13 30.21 -47.62 -26.69
N THR A 14 31.04 -47.64 -25.65
CA THR A 14 32.10 -46.64 -25.42
C THR A 14 33.27 -46.78 -26.39
N ALA A 15 33.42 -47.93 -27.08
CA ALA A 15 34.46 -48.17 -28.07
C ALA A 15 34.13 -47.62 -29.47
N LYS A 16 32.88 -47.20 -29.71
CA LYS A 16 32.42 -46.75 -31.05
C LYS A 16 32.23 -45.25 -31.21
N VAL A 17 32.44 -44.48 -30.14
CA VAL A 17 32.32 -43.02 -30.18
C VAL A 17 33.58 -42.43 -29.55
N PRO A 18 34.63 -42.12 -30.35
CA PRO A 18 35.92 -41.60 -29.88
C PRO A 18 35.80 -40.40 -28.94
N GLU A 19 34.72 -39.64 -29.07
CA GLU A 19 34.38 -38.50 -28.24
C GLU A 19 34.03 -38.92 -26.79
N LEU A 20 33.35 -40.05 -26.57
CA LEU A 20 33.02 -40.53 -25.22
C LEU A 20 34.27 -41.01 -24.47
N THR A 21 35.21 -41.65 -25.18
CA THR A 21 36.51 -42.03 -24.61
C THR A 21 37.36 -40.81 -24.25
N SER A 22 37.33 -39.78 -25.08
CA SER A 22 38.05 -38.52 -24.85
C SER A 22 37.48 -37.73 -23.66
N LEU A 23 36.15 -37.68 -23.52
CA LEU A 23 35.45 -37.12 -22.36
C LEU A 23 35.80 -37.84 -21.05
N ALA A 24 35.85 -39.17 -21.06
CA ALA A 24 36.20 -39.98 -19.88
C ALA A 24 37.64 -39.75 -19.40
N GLN A 25 38.51 -39.24 -20.28
CA GLN A 25 39.90 -38.90 -20.00
C GLN A 25 40.11 -37.39 -19.77
N TYR A 26 39.02 -36.60 -19.66
CA TYR A 26 39.04 -35.14 -19.53
C TYR A 26 39.81 -34.42 -20.66
N HIS A 27 39.93 -35.04 -21.83
CA HIS A 27 40.50 -34.39 -23.00
C HIS A 27 39.49 -33.41 -23.62
N ILE A 28 40.01 -32.28 -24.11
CA ILE A 28 39.22 -31.30 -24.85
C ILE A 28 38.74 -31.95 -26.14
N LEU A 29 37.43 -31.99 -26.34
CA LEU A 29 36.84 -32.48 -27.58
C LEU A 29 37.12 -31.53 -28.75
N PRO A 30 37.32 -32.03 -29.97
CA PRO A 30 37.44 -31.20 -31.16
C PRO A 30 36.19 -30.33 -31.35
N ASP A 31 36.35 -29.08 -31.79
CA ASP A 31 35.22 -28.20 -32.05
C ASP A 31 34.45 -28.70 -33.27
N HIS A 32 33.26 -29.24 -33.03
CA HIS A 32 32.35 -29.72 -34.06
C HIS A 32 31.50 -28.60 -34.69
N GLY A 33 31.91 -27.33 -34.54
CA GLY A 33 31.22 -26.15 -35.06
C GLY A 33 30.06 -25.67 -34.17
N TRP A 34 29.93 -26.23 -32.97
CA TRP A 34 28.87 -25.88 -32.02
C TRP A 34 29.32 -24.88 -30.95
N GLY A 35 30.62 -24.57 -30.85
CA GLY A 35 31.18 -23.69 -29.82
C GLY A 35 30.41 -22.37 -29.66
N GLN A 36 30.14 -21.66 -30.76
CA GLN A 36 29.39 -20.40 -30.73
C GLN A 36 27.93 -20.60 -30.29
N ALA A 37 27.27 -21.66 -30.75
CA ALA A 37 25.88 -21.93 -30.42
C ALA A 37 25.71 -22.40 -28.96
N ILE A 38 26.75 -23.02 -28.38
CA ILE A 38 26.80 -23.38 -26.96
C ILE A 38 27.09 -22.14 -26.12
N ALA A 39 28.10 -21.35 -26.48
CA ALA A 39 28.41 -20.08 -25.82
C ALA A 39 27.18 -19.16 -25.78
N ASN A 40 26.50 -18.94 -26.92
CA ASN A 40 25.29 -18.13 -26.97
C ASN A 40 24.16 -18.65 -26.06
N ARG A 41 24.07 -19.96 -25.79
CA ARG A 41 23.06 -20.54 -24.91
C ARG A 41 23.45 -20.46 -23.43
N LEU A 42 24.73 -20.63 -23.13
CA LEU A 42 25.25 -20.56 -21.76
C LEU A 42 25.38 -19.10 -21.28
N ASP A 43 25.71 -18.18 -22.18
CA ASP A 43 25.85 -16.74 -21.92
C ASP A 43 24.51 -15.98 -22.04
N TRP A 44 23.42 -16.68 -22.38
CA TRP A 44 22.10 -16.05 -22.44
C TRP A 44 21.70 -15.52 -21.06
N SER A 45 21.30 -14.24 -21.02
CA SER A 45 20.73 -13.60 -19.84
C SER A 45 19.28 -13.19 -20.09
N TYR A 46 18.45 -13.28 -19.05
CA TYR A 46 17.05 -12.92 -19.16
C TYR A 46 16.88 -11.42 -19.41
N PRO A 47 16.25 -10.99 -20.53
CA PRO A 47 16.20 -9.57 -20.91
C PRO A 47 15.51 -8.67 -19.88
N HIS A 48 14.58 -9.22 -19.09
CA HIS A 48 13.85 -8.49 -18.06
C HIS A 48 14.33 -8.85 -16.64
N ALA A 49 15.60 -9.23 -16.48
CA ALA A 49 16.18 -9.52 -15.17
C ALA A 49 15.99 -8.34 -14.20
N ALA A 50 16.05 -7.11 -14.71
CA ALA A 50 15.77 -5.89 -13.97
C ALA A 50 14.36 -5.81 -13.35
N LEU A 51 13.39 -6.58 -13.85
CA LEU A 51 12.02 -6.62 -13.32
C LEU A 51 11.81 -7.68 -12.23
N GLN A 52 12.77 -8.59 -12.05
CA GLN A 52 12.63 -9.67 -11.07
C GLN A 52 12.56 -9.11 -9.65
N GLY A 53 11.62 -9.63 -8.85
CA GLY A 53 11.39 -9.19 -7.48
C GLY A 53 10.64 -7.86 -7.34
N LYS A 54 10.31 -7.17 -8.44
CA LYS A 54 9.53 -5.93 -8.41
C LYS A 54 8.03 -6.24 -8.36
N HIS A 55 7.30 -5.50 -7.54
CA HIS A 55 5.87 -5.72 -7.35
C HIS A 55 5.07 -4.97 -8.42
N ILE A 56 4.16 -5.69 -9.09
CA ILE A 56 3.23 -5.09 -10.05
C ILE A 56 2.11 -4.27 -9.37
N LYS A 57 1.82 -4.56 -8.10
CA LYS A 57 0.79 -3.87 -7.32
C LYS A 57 1.36 -3.39 -5.99
N VAL A 58 1.15 -2.12 -5.69
CA VAL A 58 1.65 -1.48 -4.46
C VAL A 58 0.54 -0.61 -3.86
N SER A 59 0.38 -0.64 -2.54
CA SER A 59 -0.55 0.26 -1.84
C SER A 59 0.12 1.60 -1.53
N VAL A 60 -0.67 2.66 -1.36
CA VAL A 60 -0.14 3.96 -0.93
C VAL A 60 0.56 3.87 0.44
N SER A 61 0.03 3.09 1.38
CA SER A 61 0.68 2.87 2.68
C SER A 61 2.05 2.18 2.56
N GLU A 62 2.19 1.25 1.61
CA GLU A 62 3.47 0.59 1.31
C GLU A 62 4.47 1.58 0.69
N LEU A 63 4.00 2.43 -0.24
CA LEU A 63 4.84 3.49 -0.82
C LEU A 63 5.33 4.46 0.24
N LYS A 64 4.43 4.93 1.11
CA LYS A 64 4.79 5.80 2.25
C LYS A 64 5.94 5.20 3.05
N ARG A 65 5.82 3.93 3.47
CA ARG A 65 6.87 3.24 4.25
C ARG A 65 8.21 3.16 3.50
N ARG A 66 8.18 2.93 2.19
CA ARG A 66 9.40 2.87 1.37
C ARG A 66 10.08 4.23 1.31
N PHE A 67 9.34 5.31 1.06
CA PHE A 67 9.89 6.65 0.99
C PHE A 67 10.41 7.15 2.33
N GLU A 68 9.76 6.82 3.45
CA GLU A 68 10.28 7.10 4.80
C GLU A 68 11.62 6.40 5.04
N ALA A 69 11.77 5.15 4.57
CA ALA A 69 13.03 4.41 4.70
C ALA A 69 14.18 4.96 3.82
N PHE A 70 13.87 5.69 2.74
CA PHE A 70 14.87 6.37 1.91
C PHE A 70 15.30 7.73 2.49
N ASP A 71 14.40 8.44 3.19
CA ASP A 71 14.71 9.71 3.88
C ASP A 71 15.55 9.46 5.16
N GLU A 72 15.41 8.29 5.80
CA GLU A 72 16.25 7.82 6.91
C GLU A 72 17.54 7.13 6.41
N GLU A 73 18.34 7.84 5.60
CA GLU A 73 19.59 7.38 4.99
C GLU A 73 20.68 7.05 6.04
N ALA A 74 20.54 5.91 6.74
CA ALA A 74 21.57 5.19 7.52
C ALA A 74 21.09 3.85 8.13
N ALA A 75 19.84 3.41 7.95
CA ALA A 75 19.39 2.12 8.48
C ALA A 75 19.15 1.10 7.36
N PRO A 76 19.77 -0.10 7.39
CA PRO A 76 19.45 -1.14 6.42
C PRO A 76 17.95 -1.45 6.52
N ILE A 77 17.26 -1.45 5.39
CA ILE A 77 15.85 -1.86 5.27
C ILE A 77 15.75 -3.30 5.81
N SER A 78 15.36 -3.40 7.08
CA SER A 78 15.17 -4.67 7.76
C SER A 78 13.80 -5.19 7.35
N TRP A 79 13.77 -6.11 6.40
CA TRP A 79 12.61 -6.94 6.09
C TRP A 79 12.34 -7.97 7.20
N GLN A 80 12.50 -7.58 8.47
CA GLN A 80 12.05 -8.40 9.58
C GLN A 80 10.53 -8.45 9.50
N ARG A 81 9.99 -9.64 9.19
CA ARG A 81 8.58 -9.92 9.40
C ARG A 81 8.25 -9.45 10.81
N PRO A 82 7.23 -8.60 11.01
CA PRO A 82 6.80 -8.26 12.36
C PRO A 82 6.58 -9.58 13.11
N PRO A 83 7.04 -9.67 14.37
CA PRO A 83 6.90 -10.89 15.15
C PRO A 83 5.45 -11.37 15.07
N ALA A 84 5.27 -12.67 14.82
CA ALA A 84 3.94 -13.25 14.71
C ALA A 84 3.12 -12.86 15.94
N SER A 85 2.03 -12.14 15.72
CA SER A 85 1.12 -11.75 16.79
C SER A 85 0.59 -13.00 17.48
N ARG A 86 0.64 -13.05 18.80
CA ARG A 86 0.10 -14.18 19.56
C ARG A 86 -1.38 -14.38 19.19
N PRO A 87 -1.88 -15.61 19.08
CA PRO A 87 -3.31 -15.83 18.86
C PRO A 87 -4.17 -15.15 19.94
N THR A 88 -5.31 -14.57 19.54
CA THR A 88 -6.21 -13.78 20.40
C THR A 88 -6.60 -14.53 21.69
N PHE A 89 -6.83 -15.85 21.62
CA PHE A 89 -7.21 -16.68 22.77
C PHE A 89 -6.08 -16.85 23.81
N MET A 90 -4.82 -16.54 23.47
CA MET A 90 -3.67 -16.59 24.38
C MET A 90 -3.35 -15.23 25.01
N GLN A 91 -4.01 -14.16 24.58
CA GLN A 91 -3.79 -12.82 25.08
C GLN A 91 -4.76 -12.54 26.24
N GLN A 92 -4.22 -12.29 27.44
CA GLN A 92 -5.02 -12.19 28.68
C GLN A 92 -5.91 -10.93 28.74
N GLN A 93 -5.65 -9.92 27.91
CA GLN A 93 -6.50 -8.75 27.66
C GLN A 93 -6.16 -8.23 26.25
N VAL A 94 -7.08 -8.41 25.29
CA VAL A 94 -6.97 -7.77 23.97
C VAL A 94 -7.83 -6.53 24.01
N GLY A 95 -7.27 -5.43 24.52
CA GLY A 95 -7.89 -4.13 24.27
C GLY A 95 -7.61 -3.73 22.82
N LEU A 96 -8.53 -3.02 22.16
CA LEU A 96 -8.28 -2.44 20.84
C LEU A 96 -6.92 -1.72 20.75
N SER A 97 -6.15 -2.04 19.72
CA SER A 97 -4.95 -1.31 19.34
C SER A 97 -5.31 0.13 18.92
N GLN A 98 -4.31 1.00 18.90
CA GLN A 98 -4.49 2.37 18.39
C GLN A 98 -4.89 2.39 16.91
N ALA A 99 -4.40 1.44 16.12
CA ALA A 99 -4.76 1.31 14.72
C ALA A 99 -6.22 0.93 14.54
N GLU A 100 -6.71 -0.05 15.30
CA GLU A 100 -8.13 -0.46 15.25
C GLU A 100 -9.06 0.64 15.75
N LEU A 101 -8.66 1.39 16.78
CA LEU A 101 -9.41 2.56 17.23
C LEU A 101 -9.46 3.64 16.15
N GLY A 102 -8.35 3.90 15.46
CA GLY A 102 -8.30 4.81 14.31
C GLY A 102 -9.28 4.39 13.21
N SER A 103 -9.27 3.12 12.81
CA SER A 103 -10.22 2.57 11.83
C SER A 103 -11.67 2.70 12.28
N ALA A 104 -11.98 2.50 13.56
CA ALA A 104 -13.32 2.67 14.10
C ALA A 104 -13.80 4.13 14.03
N ILE A 105 -12.90 5.10 14.27
CA ILE A 105 -13.20 6.53 14.12
C ILE A 105 -13.44 6.90 12.65
N HIS A 106 -12.61 6.40 11.72
CA HIS A 106 -12.82 6.60 10.27
C HIS A 106 -14.17 6.04 9.82
N LEU A 107 -14.52 4.83 10.28
CA LEU A 107 -15.79 4.20 9.96
C LEU A 107 -16.97 5.06 10.45
N MET A 108 -16.86 5.66 11.64
CA MET A 108 -17.90 6.56 12.14
C MET A 108 -18.01 7.83 11.29
N LEU A 109 -16.89 8.47 10.92
CA LEU A 109 -16.86 9.63 10.01
C LEU A 109 -17.45 9.32 8.62
N GLN A 110 -17.25 8.10 8.12
CA GLN A 110 -17.85 7.62 6.88
C GLN A 110 -19.39 7.55 6.97
N HIS A 111 -19.93 7.23 8.14
CA HIS A 111 -21.38 7.02 8.36
C HIS A 111 -22.13 8.26 8.85
N VAL A 112 -21.43 9.35 9.17
CA VAL A 112 -22.09 10.63 9.50
C VAL A 112 -22.97 11.10 8.34
N ASP A 113 -24.19 11.48 8.65
CA ASP A 113 -25.09 12.17 7.74
C ASP A 113 -24.74 13.67 7.76
N LEU A 114 -24.10 14.14 6.69
CA LEU A 114 -23.63 15.51 6.59
C LEU A 114 -24.76 16.54 6.55
N ALA A 115 -25.99 16.13 6.18
CA ALA A 115 -27.16 17.00 6.15
C ALA A 115 -27.70 17.30 7.57
N GLN A 116 -27.48 16.41 8.52
CA GLN A 116 -27.93 16.59 9.90
C GLN A 116 -26.99 17.50 10.69
N ALA A 117 -27.53 18.14 11.72
CA ALA A 117 -26.71 18.87 12.68
C ALA A 117 -25.89 17.87 13.51
N PRO A 118 -24.56 18.06 13.62
CA PRO A 118 -23.67 17.11 14.28
C PRO A 118 -23.69 17.30 15.80
N THR A 119 -24.85 17.07 16.42
CA THR A 119 -25.00 17.19 17.88
C THR A 119 -24.53 15.91 18.58
N ARG A 120 -24.18 16.03 19.87
CA ARG A 120 -23.85 14.89 20.71
C ARG A 120 -24.90 13.77 20.66
N ASP A 121 -26.17 14.10 20.86
CA ASP A 121 -27.31 13.17 20.74
C ASP A 121 -27.34 12.42 19.40
N TYR A 122 -27.06 13.14 18.29
CA TYR A 122 -27.04 12.53 16.97
C TYR A 122 -25.89 11.51 16.84
N LEU A 123 -24.69 11.88 17.29
CA LEU A 123 -23.51 11.01 17.24
C LEU A 123 -23.66 9.78 18.14
N GLU A 124 -24.26 9.92 19.32
CA GLU A 124 -24.54 8.79 20.21
C GLU A 124 -25.56 7.82 19.61
N ARG A 125 -26.62 8.32 18.98
CA ARG A 125 -27.57 7.47 18.22
C ARG A 125 -26.90 6.77 17.05
N LEU A 126 -26.11 7.50 16.26
CA LEU A 126 -25.35 6.92 15.15
C LEU A 126 -24.43 5.80 15.65
N GLN A 127 -23.69 6.03 16.74
CA GLN A 127 -22.81 5.02 17.34
C GLN A 127 -23.61 3.79 17.79
N ALA A 128 -24.75 3.97 18.46
CA ALA A 128 -25.61 2.88 18.90
C ALA A 128 -26.16 2.08 17.71
N ASP A 129 -26.60 2.76 16.64
CA ASP A 129 -27.08 2.14 15.42
C ASP A 129 -25.98 1.35 14.71
N MET A 130 -24.75 1.89 14.65
CA MET A 130 -23.60 1.18 14.09
C MET A 130 -23.25 -0.08 14.89
N VAL A 131 -23.38 -0.06 16.22
CA VAL A 131 -23.20 -1.26 17.06
C VAL A 131 -24.32 -2.26 16.81
N ALA A 132 -25.58 -1.81 16.77
CA ALA A 132 -26.73 -2.67 16.50
C ALA A 132 -26.64 -3.37 15.13
N ASN A 133 -26.09 -2.68 14.13
CA ASN A 133 -25.86 -3.21 12.78
C ASN A 133 -24.51 -3.94 12.62
N SER A 134 -23.78 -4.20 13.72
CA SER A 134 -22.48 -4.91 13.70
C SER A 134 -21.39 -4.23 12.85
N LEU A 135 -21.51 -2.92 12.62
CA LEU A 135 -20.47 -2.11 11.97
C LEU A 135 -19.36 -1.76 12.97
N LEU A 136 -19.72 -1.54 14.24
CA LEU A 136 -18.79 -1.32 15.34
C LEU A 136 -18.97 -2.40 16.41
N SER A 137 -17.87 -2.85 17.02
CA SER A 137 -17.95 -3.64 18.25
C SER A 137 -18.31 -2.72 19.42
N SER A 138 -18.99 -3.26 20.44
CA SER A 138 -19.30 -2.51 21.66
C SER A 138 -18.03 -1.99 22.35
N GLU A 139 -16.94 -2.74 22.27
CA GLU A 139 -15.63 -2.33 22.81
C GLU A 139 -15.06 -1.12 22.05
N ALA A 140 -15.19 -1.10 20.72
CA ALA A 140 -14.72 0.01 19.90
C ALA A 140 -15.56 1.25 20.14
N ALA A 141 -16.88 1.11 20.11
CA ALA A 141 -17.81 2.19 20.39
C ALA A 141 -17.52 2.85 21.75
N ALA A 142 -17.33 2.07 22.81
CA ALA A 142 -17.03 2.59 24.15
C ALA A 142 -15.70 3.36 24.24
N ARG A 143 -14.78 3.18 23.28
CA ARG A 143 -13.47 3.83 23.26
C ARG A 143 -13.37 4.99 22.28
N ILE A 144 -14.35 5.16 21.39
CA ILE A 144 -14.40 6.32 20.49
C ILE A 144 -14.74 7.55 21.33
N ASP A 145 -13.86 8.54 21.28
CA ASP A 145 -14.13 9.86 21.82
C ASP A 145 -14.95 10.65 20.79
N LEU A 146 -16.26 10.77 21.05
CA LEU A 146 -17.20 11.47 20.17
C LEU A 146 -16.92 12.98 20.10
N ASP A 147 -16.23 13.56 21.09
CA ASP A 147 -15.90 14.99 21.08
C ASP A 147 -14.94 15.32 19.93
N LEU A 148 -14.09 14.36 19.52
CA LEU A 148 -13.20 14.52 18.37
C LEU A 148 -13.99 14.66 17.06
N ILE A 149 -15.05 13.87 16.90
CA ILE A 149 -15.90 13.86 15.72
C ILE A 149 -16.79 15.10 15.70
N GLU A 150 -17.38 15.45 16.83
CA GLU A 150 -18.17 16.67 16.99
C GLU A 150 -17.34 17.93 16.69
N SER A 151 -16.15 18.03 17.29
CA SER A 151 -15.23 19.15 17.07
C SER A 151 -14.80 19.25 15.61
N PHE A 152 -14.56 18.12 14.94
CA PHE A 152 -14.29 18.10 13.51
C PHE A 152 -15.47 18.67 12.70
N LEU A 153 -16.68 18.17 12.92
CA LEU A 153 -17.86 18.59 12.15
C LEU A 153 -18.24 20.06 12.39
N GLN A 154 -17.82 20.63 13.53
CA GLN A 154 -17.99 22.04 13.87
C GLN A 154 -16.81 22.92 13.42
N SER A 155 -15.67 22.35 13.04
CA SER A 155 -14.52 23.09 12.52
C SER A 155 -14.83 23.77 11.18
N GLU A 156 -13.99 24.72 10.75
CA GLU A 156 -14.14 25.40 9.46
C GLU A 156 -14.21 24.41 8.29
N ILE A 157 -13.29 23.43 8.27
CA ILE A 157 -13.24 22.42 7.20
C ILE A 157 -14.41 21.43 7.28
N GLY A 158 -14.89 21.11 8.48
CA GLY A 158 -16.08 20.27 8.67
C GLY A 158 -17.36 20.97 8.22
N CYS A 159 -17.48 22.27 8.49
CA CYS A 159 -18.57 23.09 7.98
C CYS A 159 -18.57 23.16 6.44
N ARG A 160 -17.40 23.37 5.82
CA ARG A 160 -17.23 23.31 4.36
C ARG A 160 -17.64 21.96 3.80
N LEU A 161 -17.19 20.86 4.42
CA LEU A 161 -17.55 19.50 4.00
C LEU A 161 -19.06 19.28 3.97
N ARG A 162 -19.80 19.79 4.96
CA ARG A 162 -21.26 19.68 5.02
C ARG A 162 -21.99 20.54 3.99
N GLN A 163 -21.35 21.60 3.48
CA GLN A 163 -21.90 22.53 2.50
C GLN A 163 -21.46 22.23 1.06
N ALA A 164 -20.56 21.27 0.87
CA ALA A 164 -20.02 20.93 -0.44
C ALA A 164 -21.10 20.39 -1.39
N ASP A 165 -20.92 20.66 -2.69
CA ASP A 165 -21.86 20.24 -3.74
C ASP A 165 -21.94 18.70 -3.85
N GLN A 166 -20.79 18.06 -3.64
CA GLN A 166 -20.66 16.61 -3.68
C GLN A 166 -19.54 16.17 -2.77
N VAL A 167 -19.76 15.06 -2.04
CA VAL A 167 -18.77 14.47 -1.14
C VAL A 167 -18.61 13.00 -1.47
N TRP A 168 -17.37 12.57 -1.66
CA TRP A 168 -16.97 11.17 -1.71
C TRP A 168 -16.20 10.85 -0.44
N ARG A 169 -16.56 9.76 0.25
CA ARG A 169 -15.87 9.26 1.44
C ARG A 169 -15.43 7.83 1.21
N GLU A 170 -14.28 7.46 1.75
CA GLU A 170 -13.66 6.15 1.54
C GLU A 170 -13.62 5.79 0.04
N LEU A 171 -13.11 6.71 -0.79
CA LEU A 171 -13.09 6.57 -2.25
C LEU A 171 -11.93 5.66 -2.67
N PRO A 172 -12.16 4.38 -3.04
CA PRO A 172 -11.11 3.52 -3.53
C PRO A 172 -10.66 3.99 -4.91
N PHE A 173 -9.36 3.86 -5.17
CA PHE A 173 -8.82 4.13 -6.48
C PHE A 173 -7.73 3.14 -6.85
N SER A 174 -7.48 3.04 -8.16
CA SER A 174 -6.32 2.36 -8.70
C SER A 174 -5.89 3.05 -9.98
N PHE A 175 -4.60 3.34 -10.13
CA PHE A 175 -4.07 3.92 -11.35
C PHE A 175 -2.67 3.36 -11.67
N ARG A 176 -2.23 3.56 -12.92
CA ARG A 176 -0.92 3.13 -13.39
C ARG A 176 0.11 4.23 -13.14
N LEU A 177 1.19 3.85 -12.48
CA LEU A 177 2.38 4.67 -12.27
C LEU A 177 3.50 4.15 -13.18
N ALA A 178 4.37 5.01 -13.70
CA ALA A 178 5.57 4.53 -14.38
C ALA A 178 6.43 3.77 -13.37
N ALA A 179 6.87 2.56 -13.73
CA ALA A 179 7.68 1.74 -12.83
C ALA A 179 9.01 2.42 -12.50
N THR A 180 9.51 3.29 -13.39
CA THR A 180 10.70 4.12 -13.17
C THR A 180 10.60 5.07 -11.99
N GLU A 181 9.40 5.54 -11.63
CA GLU A 181 9.17 6.41 -10.46
C GLU A 181 9.42 5.66 -9.13
N LEU A 182 9.34 4.32 -9.13
CA LEU A 182 9.49 3.49 -7.93
C LEU A 182 10.76 2.63 -7.92
N TYR A 183 11.16 2.20 -9.10
CA TYR A 183 12.15 1.15 -9.29
C TYR A 183 13.34 1.57 -10.13
N GLY A 184 13.44 2.82 -10.59
CA GLY A 184 14.59 3.30 -11.35
C GLY A 184 14.47 3.09 -12.86
N ALA A 185 15.43 3.67 -13.59
CA ALA A 185 15.41 3.77 -15.06
C ALA A 185 15.41 2.41 -15.76
N GLU A 186 15.88 1.34 -15.12
CA GLU A 186 15.89 -0.01 -15.67
C GLU A 186 14.49 -0.61 -15.86
N CYS A 187 13.44 0.06 -15.37
CA CYS A 187 12.04 -0.28 -15.58
C CYS A 187 11.34 0.60 -16.62
N GLU A 188 12.09 1.23 -17.53
CA GLU A 188 11.52 2.05 -18.59
C GLU A 188 10.50 1.26 -19.43
N GLY A 189 9.36 1.90 -19.73
CA GLY A 189 8.24 1.29 -20.45
C GLY A 189 7.31 0.41 -19.60
N GLU A 190 7.69 0.08 -18.37
CA GLU A 190 6.87 -0.73 -17.46
C GLU A 190 5.99 0.13 -16.53
N HIS A 191 4.92 -0.49 -16.02
CA HIS A 191 3.96 0.17 -15.13
C HIS A 191 3.67 -0.62 -13.87
N VAL A 192 3.37 0.11 -12.79
CA VAL A 192 2.94 -0.44 -11.50
C VAL A 192 1.54 0.06 -11.20
N PHE A 193 0.69 -0.83 -10.68
CA PHE A 193 -0.63 -0.46 -10.18
C PHE A 193 -0.52 0.06 -8.75
N VAL A 194 -0.84 1.32 -8.56
CA VAL A 194 -0.96 1.95 -7.24
C VAL A 194 -2.42 1.92 -6.83
N GLN A 195 -2.70 1.36 -5.65
CA GLN A 195 -4.04 1.30 -5.06
C GLN A 195 -4.08 2.04 -3.71
N GLY A 196 -5.19 2.70 -3.43
CA GLY A 196 -5.41 3.40 -2.17
C GLY A 196 -6.88 3.72 -1.97
N ILE A 197 -7.19 4.26 -0.80
CA ILE A 197 -8.51 4.76 -0.46
C ILE A 197 -8.31 6.18 0.05
N VAL A 198 -8.98 7.14 -0.58
CA VAL A 198 -8.99 8.52 -0.11
C VAL A 198 -10.11 8.65 0.91
N ASP A 199 -9.78 9.10 2.13
CA ASP A 199 -10.78 9.21 3.19
C ASP A 199 -11.93 10.14 2.79
N CYS A 200 -11.61 11.32 2.24
CA CYS A 200 -12.62 12.27 1.80
C CYS A 200 -12.16 13.16 0.64
N VAL A 201 -13.05 13.34 -0.33
CA VAL A 201 -12.95 14.35 -1.39
C VAL A 201 -14.25 15.12 -1.41
N MET A 202 -14.18 16.44 -1.36
CA MET A 202 -15.34 17.31 -1.53
C MET A 202 -15.19 18.17 -2.77
N ARG A 203 -16.29 18.36 -3.50
CA ARG A 203 -16.39 19.23 -4.66
C ARG A 203 -16.97 20.58 -4.26
N GLU A 204 -16.28 21.64 -4.65
CA GLU A 204 -16.72 23.02 -4.49
C GLU A 204 -16.68 23.69 -5.89
N GLY A 205 -17.80 23.74 -6.60
CA GLY A 205 -17.85 24.19 -7.99
C GLY A 205 -17.08 23.25 -8.93
N ASP A 206 -16.05 23.77 -9.62
CA ASP A 206 -15.25 23.01 -10.59
C ASP A 206 -13.90 22.52 -10.02
N VAL A 207 -13.74 22.58 -8.70
CA VAL A 207 -12.52 22.11 -8.03
C VAL A 207 -12.82 21.05 -6.98
N ALA A 208 -11.81 20.26 -6.66
CA ALA A 208 -11.83 19.32 -5.56
C ALA A 208 -11.01 19.84 -4.38
N VAL A 209 -11.43 19.48 -3.17
CA VAL A 209 -10.66 19.63 -1.94
C VAL A 209 -10.46 18.24 -1.35
N LEU A 210 -9.19 17.86 -1.15
CA LEU A 210 -8.79 16.60 -0.54
C LEU A 210 -8.72 16.77 0.97
N LEU A 211 -9.34 15.85 1.71
CA LEU A 211 -9.32 15.79 3.17
C LEU A 211 -8.99 14.35 3.61
N ASP A 212 -7.94 14.21 4.40
CA ASP A 212 -7.50 12.92 4.97
C ASP A 212 -7.42 13.03 6.49
N PHE A 213 -7.99 12.06 7.21
CA PHE A 213 -8.14 12.07 8.65
C PHE A 213 -6.97 11.34 9.30
N LYS A 214 -6.40 11.96 10.34
CA LYS A 214 -5.29 11.40 11.11
C LYS A 214 -5.65 11.27 12.58
N SER A 215 -5.61 10.04 13.08
CA SER A 215 -5.78 9.73 14.51
C SER A 215 -4.45 9.70 15.28
N ASP A 216 -3.36 10.11 14.65
CA ASP A 216 -2.02 10.18 15.24
C ASP A 216 -2.00 11.04 16.50
N ASN A 217 -1.15 10.66 17.46
CA ASN A 217 -0.92 11.47 18.66
C ASN A 217 0.17 12.53 18.37
N VAL A 218 -0.26 13.71 17.94
CA VAL A 218 0.62 14.83 17.58
C VAL A 218 0.31 16.07 18.41
N SER A 219 1.31 16.90 18.67
CA SER A 219 1.15 18.20 19.33
C SER A 219 1.35 19.34 18.33
N LEU A 220 0.98 20.56 18.71
CA LEU A 220 1.22 21.76 17.89
C LEU A 220 2.70 21.91 17.49
N ALA A 221 3.63 21.48 18.34
CA ALA A 221 5.07 21.56 18.07
C ALA A 221 5.52 20.52 17.02
N THR A 222 4.83 19.38 16.90
CA THR A 222 5.26 18.26 16.04
C THR A 222 4.39 18.08 14.78
N VAL A 223 3.23 18.76 14.71
CA VAL A 223 2.27 18.57 13.63
C VAL A 223 2.85 18.86 12.24
N GLY A 224 3.72 19.86 12.10
CA GLY A 224 4.39 20.15 10.82
C GLY A 224 5.29 19.01 10.34
N LYS A 225 6.05 18.39 11.26
CA LYS A 225 6.87 17.21 10.95
C LYS A 225 6.00 16.00 10.61
N ALA A 226 4.91 15.79 11.36
CA ALA A 226 3.97 14.72 11.09
C ALA A 226 3.32 14.87 9.70
N ALA A 227 2.89 16.09 9.35
CA ALA A 227 2.31 16.40 8.05
C ALA A 227 3.28 16.12 6.90
N ALA A 228 4.56 16.45 7.06
CA ALA A 228 5.59 16.15 6.06
C ALA A 228 5.69 14.66 5.70
N GLY A 229 5.53 13.77 6.69
CA GLY A 229 5.51 12.31 6.48
C GLY A 229 4.34 11.80 5.63
N TYR A 230 3.32 12.62 5.41
CA TYR A 230 2.16 12.30 4.57
C TYR A 230 2.23 12.90 3.16
N ARG A 231 3.30 13.66 2.82
CA ARG A 231 3.43 14.34 1.52
C ARG A 231 3.26 13.39 0.33
N VAL A 232 3.98 12.27 0.32
CA VAL A 232 3.89 11.27 -0.76
C VAL A 232 2.47 10.71 -0.92
N GLN A 233 1.80 10.41 0.20
CA GLN A 233 0.41 9.92 0.19
C GLN A 233 -0.53 10.97 -0.40
N VAL A 234 -0.44 12.21 0.07
CA VAL A 234 -1.28 13.32 -0.39
C VAL A 234 -1.04 13.64 -1.88
N ASP A 235 0.19 13.55 -2.36
CA ASP A 235 0.53 13.75 -3.76
C ASP A 235 -0.05 12.63 -4.65
N LEU A 236 0.03 11.37 -4.21
CA LEU A 236 -0.59 10.24 -4.91
C LEU A 236 -2.11 10.36 -4.96
N TYR A 237 -2.74 10.79 -3.87
CA TYR A 237 -4.18 11.03 -3.82
C TYR A 237 -4.59 12.16 -4.75
N THR A 238 -3.82 13.24 -4.76
CA THR A 238 -4.02 14.38 -5.66
C THR A 238 -3.96 13.95 -7.13
N ARG A 239 -2.95 13.15 -7.50
CA ARG A 239 -2.83 12.57 -8.85
C ARG A 239 -4.01 11.68 -9.19
N ALA A 240 -4.44 10.83 -8.26
CA ALA A 240 -5.58 9.96 -8.46
C ALA A 240 -6.88 10.76 -8.70
N ILE A 241 -7.15 11.79 -7.89
CA ILE A 241 -8.33 12.65 -8.03
C ILE A 241 -8.31 13.39 -9.36
N ASN A 242 -7.20 14.06 -9.70
CA ASN A 242 -7.06 14.79 -10.96
C ASN A 242 -7.28 13.89 -12.18
N THR A 243 -6.79 12.64 -12.11
CA THR A 243 -6.86 11.70 -13.24
C THR A 243 -8.23 11.04 -13.36
N LEU A 244 -8.80 10.59 -12.25
CA LEU A 244 -9.99 9.74 -12.24
C LEU A 244 -11.28 10.55 -12.16
N LEU A 245 -11.31 11.62 -11.35
CA LEU A 245 -12.47 12.50 -11.22
C LEU A 245 -12.43 13.66 -12.23
N GLN A 246 -11.29 13.87 -12.91
CA GLN A 246 -11.08 15.00 -13.83
C GLN A 246 -11.37 16.36 -13.18
N LEU A 247 -11.17 16.44 -11.86
CA LEU A 247 -11.35 17.65 -11.07
C LEU A 247 -9.98 18.09 -10.54
N PRO A 248 -9.54 19.34 -10.81
CA PRO A 248 -8.32 19.85 -10.23
C PRO A 248 -8.45 20.00 -8.71
N VAL A 249 -7.54 19.38 -7.97
CA VAL A 249 -7.45 19.56 -6.52
C VAL A 249 -6.86 20.93 -6.20
N LYS A 250 -7.68 21.83 -5.65
CA LYS A 250 -7.28 23.19 -5.29
C LYS A 250 -6.63 23.26 -3.90
N GLU A 251 -7.14 22.47 -2.97
CA GLU A 251 -6.73 22.46 -1.57
C GLU A 251 -6.61 21.02 -1.06
N ARG A 252 -5.67 20.80 -0.15
CA ARG A 252 -5.34 19.50 0.43
C ARG A 252 -5.15 19.68 1.92
N TYR A 253 -5.84 18.86 2.71
CA TYR A 253 -5.84 18.96 4.15
C TYR A 253 -5.60 17.61 4.81
N LEU A 254 -4.78 17.63 5.86
CA LEU A 254 -4.73 16.57 6.86
C LEU A 254 -5.46 17.08 8.09
N TYR A 255 -6.50 16.38 8.55
CA TYR A 255 -7.19 16.73 9.79
C TYR A 255 -6.72 15.82 10.92
N PHE A 256 -5.94 16.39 11.84
CA PHE A 256 -5.46 15.67 13.02
C PHE A 256 -6.54 15.70 14.09
N LEU A 257 -7.29 14.59 14.21
CA LEU A 257 -8.49 14.48 15.03
C LEU A 257 -8.24 14.86 16.49
N ARG A 258 -7.19 14.31 17.11
CA ARG A 258 -6.83 14.59 18.51
C ARG A 258 -6.38 16.04 18.74
N LEU A 259 -5.78 16.65 17.73
CA LEU A 259 -5.35 18.05 17.78
C LEU A 259 -6.50 19.02 17.47
N GLY A 260 -7.57 18.53 16.81
CA GLY A 260 -8.70 19.35 16.38
C GLY A 260 -8.31 20.36 15.30
N GLN A 261 -7.31 20.06 14.46
CA GLN A 261 -6.77 21.01 13.49
C GLN A 261 -6.62 20.43 12.09
N ALA A 262 -7.03 21.23 11.11
CA ALA A 262 -6.73 21.02 9.70
C ALA A 262 -5.36 21.65 9.37
N VAL A 263 -4.45 20.83 8.87
CA VAL A 263 -3.16 21.28 8.33
C VAL A 263 -3.22 21.24 6.82
N ARG A 264 -2.98 22.40 6.21
CA ARG A 264 -2.92 22.53 4.75
C ARG A 264 -1.58 22.00 4.24
N MET A 265 -1.63 21.21 3.16
CA MET A 265 -0.49 20.53 2.53
C MET A 265 -0.04 21.18 1.24
#